data_AF-A0A950QS65-F1
#
_entry.id   AF-A0A950QS65-F1
#
_cell.length_a   1.000
_cell.length_b   1.000
_cell.length_c   1.000
_cell.angle_alpha   90.00
_cell.angle_beta   90.00
_cell.angle_gamma   90.00
#
_symmetry.space_group_name_H-M   'P 1'
#
loop_
_entity.id
_entity.type
_entity.pdbx_description
1 polymer ?
#
loop_
_entity_poly.entity_id
_entity_poly.type
_entity_poly.pdbx_seq_one_letter_code
_entity_poly.pdbx_strand_id
1 'polypeptide(L)'
;MASNTPTAPAAEPIISMKSLLEAGVHFGHQTHRWNPKMARYIYGSRNNIHIIDLQKTVRELKKAFAYVRSVAASNQAVLFVGTKKQAQDAIVQEARRCTSPFVAERWLGGTLTNFETIRKSSKRLSELEGMKQKGVFDLLSKKERAMREKDIKRLSKSLTGIKDMTELPGCIFIVDPSNEMTAIQESRRVGIPIVAVCDTNTDPDLIDYPIPGNDDAIRAIRL
;
A
#
# COMPACT_ATOMS: atom_id res chain seq x y z
N MET A 1 38.57 -10.68 -25.37
CA MET A 1 38.04 -11.66 -24.40
C MET A 1 37.36 -10.89 -23.28
N ALA A 2 36.07 -10.57 -23.44
CA ALA A 2 35.28 -9.93 -22.39
C ALA A 2 34.60 -11.04 -21.57
N SER A 3 35.08 -11.24 -20.36
CA SER A 3 34.52 -12.17 -19.38
C SER A 3 33.12 -11.71 -18.98
N ASN A 4 32.11 -12.40 -19.52
CA ASN A 4 30.73 -12.25 -19.10
C ASN A 4 30.53 -13.08 -17.83
N THR A 5 30.79 -12.49 -16.67
CA THR A 5 30.47 -13.10 -15.37
C THR A 5 28.95 -13.11 -15.23
N PRO A 6 28.30 -14.26 -15.01
CA PRO A 6 26.88 -14.28 -14.73
C PRO A 6 26.65 -13.58 -13.39
N THR A 7 25.93 -12.46 -13.42
CA THR A 7 25.41 -11.79 -12.22
C THR A 7 24.64 -12.84 -11.43
N ALA A 8 25.11 -13.14 -10.21
CA ALA A 8 24.46 -14.11 -9.33
C ALA A 8 22.96 -13.78 -9.20
N PRO A 9 22.05 -14.79 -9.18
CA PRO A 9 20.66 -14.51 -8.87
C PRO A 9 20.63 -13.86 -7.49
N ALA A 10 20.08 -12.64 -7.40
CA ALA A 10 19.85 -11.98 -6.13
C ALA A 10 19.16 -12.98 -5.20
N ALA A 11 19.83 -13.30 -4.08
CA ALA A 11 19.38 -14.30 -3.13
C ALA A 11 17.90 -14.06 -2.82
N GLU A 12 17.04 -15.08 -3.00
CA GLU A 12 15.68 -14.99 -2.50
C GLU A 12 15.78 -14.59 -1.03
N PRO A 13 15.15 -13.49 -0.57
CA PRO A 13 15.04 -13.24 0.85
C PRO A 13 14.13 -14.35 1.38
N ILE A 14 14.73 -15.44 1.86
CA ILE A 14 14.02 -16.56 2.43
C ILE A 14 13.48 -16.04 3.76
N ILE A 15 12.28 -15.46 3.73
CA ILE A 15 11.52 -15.14 4.93
C ILE A 15 11.30 -16.46 5.64
N SER A 16 12.01 -16.64 6.74
CA SER A 16 11.94 -17.86 7.53
C SER A 16 10.63 -17.87 8.33
N MET A 17 10.07 -19.05 8.56
CA MET A 17 8.89 -19.20 9.41
C MET A 17 9.15 -18.65 10.82
N LYS A 18 10.39 -18.76 11.30
CA LYS A 18 10.83 -18.17 12.56
C LYS A 18 10.70 -16.64 12.55
N SER A 19 11.10 -15.97 11.48
CA SER A 19 10.97 -14.51 11.33
C SER A 19 9.51 -14.07 11.34
N LEU A 20 8.62 -14.80 10.64
CA LEU A 20 7.17 -14.53 10.65
C LEU A 20 6.57 -14.70 12.06
N LEU A 21 7.03 -15.72 12.79
CA LEU A 21 6.59 -15.99 14.15
C LEU A 21 7.04 -14.88 15.12
N GLU A 22 8.32 -14.48 15.06
CA GLU A 22 8.91 -13.41 15.89
C GLU A 22 8.31 -12.04 15.61
N ALA A 23 7.95 -11.76 14.36
CA ALA A 23 7.26 -10.52 13.96
C ALA A 23 5.78 -10.50 14.36
N GLY A 24 5.20 -11.65 14.76
CA GLY A 24 3.81 -11.74 15.17
C GLY A 24 2.80 -11.81 14.02
N VAL A 25 3.21 -12.27 12.84
CA VAL A 25 2.38 -12.36 11.63
C VAL A 25 1.23 -13.38 11.79
N HIS A 26 1.40 -14.37 12.65
CA HIS A 26 0.45 -15.46 12.89
C HIS A 26 -0.77 -15.05 13.72
N PHE A 27 -0.75 -13.88 14.37
CA PHE A 27 -1.91 -13.40 15.13
C PHE A 27 -2.92 -12.74 14.19
N GLY A 28 -4.18 -13.17 14.26
CA GLY A 28 -5.28 -12.47 13.63
C GLY A 28 -6.14 -11.70 14.64
N HIS A 29 -7.37 -11.39 14.24
CA HIS A 29 -8.36 -10.73 15.06
C HIS A 29 -9.12 -11.69 16.02
N GLN A 30 -9.99 -11.09 16.83
CA GLN A 30 -10.88 -11.81 17.75
C GLN A 30 -11.89 -12.68 16.99
N THR A 31 -12.28 -13.81 17.59
CA THR A 31 -13.13 -14.84 16.95
C THR A 31 -14.51 -14.35 16.51
N HIS A 32 -15.02 -13.24 17.03
CA HIS A 32 -16.30 -12.65 16.57
C HIS A 32 -16.16 -11.69 15.39
N ARG A 33 -14.95 -11.26 15.03
CA ARG A 33 -14.70 -10.30 13.94
C ARG A 33 -14.21 -10.95 12.64
N TRP A 34 -14.21 -12.27 12.57
CA TRP A 34 -13.65 -13.00 11.43
C TRP A 34 -14.61 -13.09 10.25
N ASN A 35 -14.05 -13.27 9.06
CA ASN A 35 -14.76 -13.59 7.83
C ASN A 35 -14.72 -15.10 7.59
N PRO A 36 -15.86 -15.79 7.42
CA PRO A 36 -15.91 -17.23 7.17
C PRO A 36 -15.04 -17.72 6.00
N LYS A 37 -14.85 -16.89 4.98
CA LYS A 37 -14.01 -17.23 3.82
C LYS A 37 -12.52 -17.30 4.13
N MET A 38 -12.09 -16.67 5.23
CA MET A 38 -10.72 -16.80 5.75
C MET A 38 -10.45 -18.14 6.43
N ALA A 39 -11.48 -19.00 6.63
CA ALA A 39 -11.32 -20.33 7.24
C ALA A 39 -10.17 -21.15 6.62
N ARG A 40 -9.97 -21.03 5.30
CA ARG A 40 -8.87 -21.74 4.59
C ARG A 40 -7.47 -21.31 5.03
N TYR A 41 -7.30 -20.11 5.58
CA TYR A 41 -6.01 -19.57 6.05
C TYR A 41 -5.86 -19.61 7.58
N ILE A 42 -6.92 -19.92 8.31
CA ILE A 42 -6.91 -20.01 9.77
C ILE A 42 -6.46 -21.41 10.19
N TYR A 43 -5.46 -21.48 11.07
CA TYR A 43 -4.99 -22.72 11.70
C TYR A 43 -5.88 -23.12 12.88
N GLY A 44 -6.30 -22.14 13.69
CA GLY A 44 -7.14 -22.35 14.86
C GLY A 44 -7.38 -21.06 15.64
N SER A 45 -7.70 -21.18 16.92
CA SER A 45 -7.85 -20.03 17.83
C SER A 45 -7.27 -20.31 19.20
N ARG A 46 -6.67 -19.31 19.84
CA ARG A 46 -6.15 -19.36 21.21
C ARG A 46 -6.53 -18.08 21.94
N ASN A 47 -7.07 -18.18 23.16
CA ASN A 47 -7.51 -17.02 23.95
C ASN A 47 -8.44 -16.07 23.16
N ASN A 48 -9.39 -16.63 22.40
CA ASN A 48 -10.32 -15.89 21.53
C ASN A 48 -9.67 -15.08 20.39
N ILE A 49 -8.40 -15.34 20.07
CA ILE A 49 -7.70 -14.77 18.92
C ILE A 49 -7.47 -15.87 17.89
N HIS A 50 -7.78 -15.59 16.62
CA HIS A 50 -7.48 -16.51 15.53
C HIS A 50 -5.97 -16.58 15.26
N ILE A 51 -5.49 -17.79 14.96
CA ILE A 51 -4.11 -18.04 14.55
C ILE A 51 -4.12 -18.34 13.06
N ILE A 52 -3.34 -17.57 12.32
CA ILE A 52 -3.15 -17.72 10.87
C ILE A 52 -2.08 -18.80 10.61
N ASP A 53 -2.35 -19.64 9.62
CA ASP A 53 -1.44 -20.70 9.18
C ASP A 53 -0.25 -20.13 8.39
N LEU A 54 0.91 -20.05 9.05
CA LEU A 54 2.13 -19.51 8.46
C LEU A 54 2.65 -20.31 7.26
N GLN A 55 2.35 -21.61 7.14
CA GLN A 55 2.74 -22.38 5.95
C GLN A 55 2.01 -21.87 4.72
N LYS A 56 0.72 -21.54 4.88
CA LYS A 56 -0.08 -20.92 3.82
C LYS A 56 0.38 -19.49 3.55
N THR A 57 0.69 -18.72 4.59
CA THR A 57 1.29 -17.38 4.44
C THR A 57 2.55 -17.42 3.58
N VAL A 58 3.51 -18.31 3.88
CA VAL A 58 4.74 -18.42 3.10
C VAL A 58 4.45 -18.78 1.64
N ARG A 59 3.49 -19.67 1.38
CA ARG A 59 3.11 -20.07 0.02
C ARG A 59 2.51 -18.90 -0.77
N GLU A 60 1.55 -18.19 -0.20
CA GLU A 60 0.90 -17.06 -0.87
C GLU A 60 1.84 -15.86 -1.00
N LEU A 61 2.70 -15.62 0.01
CA LEU A 61 3.73 -14.59 -0.05
C LEU A 61 4.71 -14.81 -1.20
N LYS A 62 5.12 -16.07 -1.44
CA LYS A 62 5.97 -16.40 -2.60
C LYS A 62 5.29 -16.10 -3.94
N LYS A 63 3.99 -16.38 -4.06
CA LYS A 63 3.22 -16.06 -5.28
C LYS A 63 3.10 -14.55 -5.47
N ALA A 64 2.73 -13.82 -4.41
CA ALA A 64 2.64 -12.37 -4.43
C ALA A 64 3.98 -11.73 -4.78
N PHE A 65 5.08 -12.20 -4.19
CA PHE A 65 6.43 -11.73 -4.48
C PHE A 65 6.82 -11.97 -5.95
N ALA A 66 6.56 -13.16 -6.48
CA ALA A 66 6.82 -13.47 -7.88
C ALA A 66 6.03 -12.54 -8.83
N TYR A 67 4.78 -12.23 -8.49
CA TYR A 67 3.95 -11.31 -9.26
C TYR A 67 4.43 -9.85 -9.17
N VAL A 68 4.69 -9.33 -7.97
CA VAL A 68 5.22 -7.97 -7.79
C VAL A 68 6.56 -7.81 -8.52
N ARG A 69 7.41 -8.85 -8.50
CA ARG A 69 8.66 -8.88 -9.27
C ARG A 69 8.42 -8.79 -10.78
N SER A 70 7.39 -9.44 -11.32
CA SER A 70 7.07 -9.35 -12.77
C SER A 70 6.52 -7.98 -13.16
N VAL A 71 5.71 -7.34 -12.30
CA VAL A 71 5.23 -5.96 -12.49
C VAL A 71 6.41 -4.99 -12.51
N ALA A 72 7.32 -5.10 -11.53
CA ALA A 72 8.52 -4.27 -11.47
C ALA A 72 9.45 -4.51 -12.68
N ALA A 73 9.60 -5.76 -13.13
CA ALA A 73 10.38 -6.08 -14.33
C ALA A 73 9.77 -5.50 -15.62
N SER A 74 8.45 -5.22 -15.62
CA SER A 74 7.74 -4.57 -16.72
C SER A 74 7.79 -3.04 -16.64
N ASN A 75 8.60 -2.46 -15.75
CA ASN A 75 8.72 -1.03 -15.48
C ASN A 75 7.40 -0.35 -15.09
N GLN A 76 6.44 -1.10 -14.54
CA GLN A 76 5.20 -0.54 -14.02
C GLN A 76 5.34 -0.23 -12.53
N ALA A 77 4.72 0.87 -12.10
CA ALA A 77 4.74 1.28 -10.70
C ALA A 77 3.82 0.40 -9.83
N VAL A 78 4.24 0.15 -8.59
CA VAL A 78 3.43 -0.49 -7.55
C VAL A 78 2.89 0.59 -6.63
N LEU A 79 1.57 0.72 -6.50
CA LEU A 79 0.97 1.71 -5.60
C LEU A 79 0.80 1.11 -4.20
N PHE A 80 1.50 1.66 -3.21
CA PHE A 80 1.37 1.22 -1.82
C PHE A 80 0.23 1.96 -1.12
N VAL A 81 -0.65 1.25 -0.43
CA VAL A 81 -1.79 1.82 0.28
C VAL A 81 -1.89 1.25 1.68
N GLY A 82 -1.97 2.13 2.67
CA GLY A 82 -2.24 1.77 4.04
C GLY A 82 -2.49 3.00 4.89
N THR A 83 -3.76 3.31 5.16
CA THR A 83 -4.11 4.51 5.96
C THR A 83 -4.11 4.25 7.46
N LYS A 84 -4.06 2.99 7.87
CA LYS A 84 -3.98 2.57 9.26
C LYS A 84 -2.71 3.09 9.92
N LYS A 85 -2.83 3.68 11.13
CA LYS A 85 -1.70 4.31 11.86
C LYS A 85 -0.46 3.43 11.97
N GLN A 86 -0.65 2.13 12.16
CA GLN A 86 0.40 1.13 12.28
C GLN A 86 1.14 0.87 10.96
N ALA A 87 0.49 1.12 9.82
CA ALA A 87 1.02 0.90 8.48
C ALA A 87 1.63 2.17 7.86
N GLN A 88 1.17 3.38 8.24
CA GLN A 88 1.54 4.64 7.57
C GLN A 88 3.06 4.81 7.42
N ASP A 89 3.80 4.71 8.53
CA ASP A 89 5.25 4.91 8.55
C ASP A 89 5.98 3.86 7.72
N ALA A 90 5.58 2.58 7.83
CA ALA A 90 6.19 1.48 7.10
C ALA A 90 5.99 1.64 5.58
N ILE A 91 4.75 1.95 5.17
CA ILE A 91 4.40 2.19 3.78
C ILE A 91 5.16 3.37 3.19
N VAL A 92 5.24 4.49 3.91
CA VAL A 92 5.98 5.68 3.44
C VAL A 92 7.46 5.38 3.28
N GLN A 93 8.07 4.68 4.24
CA GLN A 93 9.49 4.36 4.22
C GLN A 93 9.85 3.43 3.06
N GLU A 94 9.13 2.31 2.92
CA GLU A 94 9.43 1.32 1.88
C GLU A 94 9.06 1.81 0.49
N ALA A 95 7.96 2.56 0.33
CA ALA A 95 7.59 3.16 -0.95
C ALA A 95 8.65 4.18 -1.42
N ARG A 96 9.16 5.02 -0.51
CA ARG A 96 10.25 5.95 -0.83
C ARG A 96 11.55 5.23 -1.18
N ARG A 97 11.85 4.13 -0.49
CA ARG A 97 13.04 3.31 -0.76
C ARG A 97 13.01 2.70 -2.16
N CYS A 98 11.84 2.27 -2.63
CA CYS A 98 11.67 1.73 -3.99
C CYS A 98 11.19 2.76 -5.02
N THR A 99 11.17 4.06 -4.68
CA THR A 99 10.69 5.16 -5.55
C THR A 99 9.29 4.88 -6.13
N SER A 100 8.44 4.21 -5.34
CA SER A 100 7.08 3.87 -5.72
C SER A 100 6.07 4.86 -5.12
N PRO A 101 4.93 5.08 -5.80
CA PRO A 101 3.88 5.92 -5.26
C PRO A 101 3.20 5.28 -4.04
N PHE A 102 2.66 6.11 -3.15
CA PHE A 102 1.99 5.63 -1.95
C PHE A 102 0.83 6.51 -1.47
N VAL A 103 -0.07 5.90 -0.70
CA VAL A 103 -1.17 6.56 0.02
C VAL A 103 -1.16 6.07 1.47
N ALA A 104 -0.69 6.93 2.38
CA ALA A 104 -0.59 6.61 3.81
C ALA A 104 -1.58 7.36 4.70
N GLU A 105 -2.19 8.43 4.20
CA GLU A 105 -3.07 9.28 5.03
C GLU A 105 -4.54 8.94 4.83
N ARG A 106 -5.05 9.16 3.62
CA ARG A 106 -6.45 8.88 3.28
C ARG A 106 -6.58 8.60 1.80
N TRP A 107 -7.27 7.52 1.46
CA TRP A 107 -7.70 7.25 0.09
C TRP A 107 -8.76 8.28 -0.35
N LEU A 108 -8.50 8.95 -1.48
CA LEU A 108 -9.50 9.81 -2.11
C LEU A 108 -10.33 8.98 -3.08
N GLY A 109 -11.65 8.94 -2.91
CA GLY A 109 -12.52 8.31 -3.88
C GLY A 109 -12.33 8.93 -5.27
N GLY A 110 -12.14 8.09 -6.29
CA GLY A 110 -11.78 8.52 -7.63
C GLY A 110 -10.27 8.51 -7.91
N THR A 111 -9.42 8.03 -6.99
CA THR A 111 -7.96 8.02 -7.18
C THR A 111 -7.57 7.25 -8.45
N LEU A 112 -8.20 6.11 -8.72
CA LEU A 112 -7.92 5.30 -9.90
C LEU A 112 -8.99 5.49 -10.97
N THR A 113 -10.27 5.52 -10.56
CA THR A 113 -11.40 5.59 -11.50
C THR A 113 -11.58 6.97 -12.15
N ASN A 114 -11.09 8.04 -11.52
CA ASN A 114 -11.10 9.42 -12.03
C ASN A 114 -9.68 10.03 -11.96
N PHE A 115 -8.70 9.27 -12.43
CA PHE A 115 -7.29 9.63 -12.35
C PHE A 115 -6.96 10.99 -12.99
N GLU A 116 -7.65 11.37 -14.07
CA GLU A 116 -7.44 12.67 -14.73
C GLU A 116 -7.74 13.85 -13.79
N THR A 117 -8.76 13.75 -12.93
CA THR A 117 -9.07 14.79 -11.94
C THR A 117 -8.03 14.87 -10.83
N ILE A 118 -7.47 13.71 -10.46
CA ILE A 118 -6.40 13.60 -9.46
C ILE A 118 -5.10 14.19 -10.00
N ARG A 119 -4.80 13.93 -11.27
CA ARG A 119 -3.66 14.54 -11.98
C ARG A 119 -3.78 16.07 -12.04
N LYS A 120 -4.97 16.59 -12.37
CA LYS A 120 -5.25 18.05 -12.32
C LYS A 120 -5.04 18.63 -10.92
N SER A 121 -5.50 17.91 -9.88
CA SER A 121 -5.32 18.32 -8.49
C SER A 121 -3.85 18.32 -8.06
N SER A 122 -3.07 17.34 -8.53
CA SER A 122 -1.63 17.25 -8.28
C SER A 122 -0.86 18.38 -8.98
N LYS A 123 -1.19 18.66 -10.25
CA LYS A 123 -0.65 19.81 -10.98
C LYS A 123 -0.95 21.13 -10.25
N ARG A 124 -2.19 21.28 -9.75
CA ARG A 124 -2.60 22.45 -8.98
C ARG A 124 -1.79 22.60 -7.70
N LEU A 125 -1.49 21.50 -7.00
CA LEU A 125 -0.62 21.52 -5.82
C LEU A 125 0.79 22.00 -6.19
N SER A 126 1.39 21.44 -7.25
CA SER A 126 2.72 21.85 -7.72
C SER A 126 2.78 23.33 -8.11
N GLU A 127 1.74 23.86 -8.75
CA GLU A 127 1.62 25.30 -9.06
C GLU A 127 1.59 26.16 -7.80
N LEU A 128 0.79 25.78 -6.80
CA LEU A 128 0.67 26.51 -5.53
C LEU A 128 1.99 26.49 -4.74
N GLU A 129 2.67 25.35 -4.69
CA GLU A 129 4.00 25.21 -4.08
C GLU A 129 5.04 26.07 -4.82
N GLY A 130 5.02 26.07 -6.15
CA GLY A 130 5.89 26.91 -6.97
C GLY A 130 5.64 28.41 -6.77
N MET A 131 4.39 28.84 -6.65
CA MET A 131 4.04 30.23 -6.31
C MET A 131 4.56 30.63 -4.93
N LYS A 132 4.48 29.71 -3.94
CA LYS A 132 4.99 29.93 -2.59
C LYS A 132 6.52 30.07 -2.59
N GLN A 133 7.24 29.21 -3.32
CA GLN A 133 8.70 29.28 -3.45
C GLN A 133 9.18 30.57 -4.14
N LYS A 134 8.43 31.08 -5.12
CA LYS A 134 8.74 32.32 -5.84
C LYS A 134 8.38 33.60 -5.07
N GLY A 135 7.90 33.51 -3.83
CA GLY A 135 7.51 34.68 -3.02
C GLY A 135 6.21 35.37 -3.46
N VAL A 136 5.44 34.79 -4.39
CA VAL A 136 4.19 35.38 -4.91
C VAL A 136 3.14 35.53 -3.79
N PHE A 137 3.21 34.68 -2.76
CA PHE A 137 2.32 34.74 -1.60
C PHE A 137 2.48 36.04 -0.79
N ASP A 138 3.63 36.71 -0.89
CA ASP A 138 3.88 37.94 -0.16
C ASP A 138 3.14 39.15 -0.74
N LEU A 139 2.80 39.08 -2.02
CA LEU A 139 2.02 40.09 -2.74
C LEU A 139 0.50 39.92 -2.56
N LEU A 140 0.05 38.82 -1.95
CA LEU A 140 -1.36 38.52 -1.75
C LEU A 140 -1.93 39.19 -0.50
N SER A 141 -3.23 39.46 -0.51
CA SER A 141 -3.94 39.85 0.70
C SER A 141 -3.88 38.74 1.76
N LYS A 142 -3.97 39.11 3.05
CA LYS A 142 -3.95 38.13 4.16
C LYS A 142 -5.01 37.04 4.00
N LYS A 143 -6.20 37.41 3.48
CA LYS A 143 -7.31 36.48 3.24
C LYS A 143 -6.97 35.46 2.14
N GLU A 144 -6.44 35.91 1.01
CA GLU A 144 -6.06 35.04 -0.10
C GLU A 144 -4.88 34.15 0.25
N ARG A 145 -3.89 34.68 0.97
CA ARG A 145 -2.76 33.90 1.48
C ARG A 145 -3.26 32.74 2.35
N ALA A 146 -4.09 33.04 3.36
CA ALA A 146 -4.65 32.03 4.25
C ALA A 146 -5.47 30.97 3.50
N MET A 147 -6.25 31.38 2.50
CA MET A 147 -7.03 30.44 1.67
C MET A 147 -6.12 29.50 0.87
N ARG A 148 -5.09 30.03 0.21
CA ARG A 148 -4.14 29.22 -0.58
C ARG A 148 -3.29 28.30 0.30
N GLU A 149 -2.87 28.75 1.49
CA GLU A 149 -2.15 27.91 2.45
C GLU A 149 -3.02 26.75 2.96
N LYS A 150 -4.32 27.02 3.21
CA LYS A 150 -5.28 25.97 3.56
C LYS A 150 -5.44 24.95 2.44
N ASP A 151 -5.48 25.40 1.18
CA ASP A 151 -5.54 24.50 0.03
C ASP A 151 -4.27 23.66 -0.14
N ILE A 152 -3.08 24.26 0.00
CA ILE A 152 -1.80 23.51 0.00
C ILE A 152 -1.82 22.45 1.09
N LYS A 153 -2.18 22.81 2.33
CA LYS A 153 -2.20 21.88 3.46
C LYS A 153 -3.16 20.72 3.21
N ARG A 154 -4.34 21.00 2.66
CA ARG A 154 -5.35 19.99 2.33
C ARG A 154 -4.88 19.05 1.21
N LEU A 155 -4.37 19.62 0.11
CA LEU A 155 -3.93 18.84 -1.06
C LEU A 155 -2.66 18.04 -0.75
N SER A 156 -1.67 18.66 -0.10
CA SER A 156 -0.43 18.00 0.30
C SER A 156 -0.71 16.78 1.17
N LYS A 157 -1.60 16.90 2.18
CA LYS A 157 -1.92 15.76 3.06
C LYS A 157 -2.40 14.53 2.29
N SER A 158 -3.24 14.71 1.27
CA SER A 158 -3.83 13.58 0.54
C SER A 158 -3.03 13.15 -0.69
N LEU A 159 -2.29 14.06 -1.34
CA LEU A 159 -1.63 13.80 -2.62
C LEU A 159 -0.13 13.58 -2.51
N THR A 160 0.49 13.72 -1.33
CA THR A 160 1.97 13.68 -1.18
C THR A 160 2.63 12.49 -1.88
N GLY A 161 2.10 11.28 -1.72
CA GLY A 161 2.72 10.07 -2.29
C GLY A 161 2.26 9.72 -3.71
N ILE A 162 1.28 10.43 -4.28
CA ILE A 162 0.78 10.20 -5.64
C ILE A 162 0.95 11.41 -6.57
N LYS A 163 1.55 12.50 -6.07
CA LYS A 163 1.73 13.76 -6.81
C LYS A 163 2.55 13.59 -8.10
N ASP A 164 3.50 12.66 -8.08
CA ASP A 164 4.43 12.40 -9.18
C ASP A 164 3.92 11.28 -10.11
N MET A 165 2.73 10.74 -9.85
CA MET A 165 2.13 9.73 -10.72
C MET A 165 1.65 10.35 -12.03
N THR A 166 2.30 9.95 -13.12
CA THR A 166 1.88 10.32 -14.47
C THR A 166 0.90 9.30 -15.06
N GLU A 167 1.00 8.04 -14.68
CA GLU A 167 0.21 6.93 -15.22
C GLU A 167 -0.42 6.09 -14.10
N LEU A 168 -1.37 5.23 -14.47
CA LEU A 168 -1.95 4.27 -13.54
C LEU A 168 -0.91 3.21 -13.14
N PRO A 169 -0.94 2.72 -11.89
CA PRO A 169 0.00 1.71 -11.43
C PRO A 169 -0.30 0.35 -12.09
N GLY A 170 0.73 -0.49 -12.24
CA GLY A 170 0.57 -1.86 -12.75
C GLY A 170 -0.08 -2.81 -11.74
N CYS A 171 0.14 -2.57 -10.46
CA CYS A 171 -0.58 -3.23 -9.38
C CYS A 171 -0.67 -2.34 -8.14
N ILE A 172 -1.54 -2.72 -7.21
CA ILE A 172 -1.72 -2.06 -5.92
C ILE A 172 -1.36 -3.03 -4.79
N PHE A 173 -0.60 -2.53 -3.80
CA PHE A 173 -0.28 -3.24 -2.57
C PHE A 173 -1.04 -2.60 -1.41
N ILE A 174 -1.95 -3.34 -0.77
CA ILE A 174 -2.84 -2.83 0.28
C ILE A 174 -2.53 -3.50 1.62
N VAL A 175 -2.39 -2.68 2.67
CA VAL A 175 -2.41 -3.15 4.07
C VAL A 175 -3.77 -2.87 4.67
N ASP A 176 -4.37 -3.89 5.30
CA ASP A 176 -5.73 -3.85 5.86
C ASP A 176 -6.83 -3.52 4.82
N PRO A 177 -7.15 -4.48 3.92
CA PRO A 177 -8.22 -4.36 2.93
C PRO A 177 -9.58 -3.97 3.50
N SER A 178 -9.87 -4.36 4.75
CA SER A 178 -11.16 -4.08 5.39
C SER A 178 -11.38 -2.58 5.60
N ASN A 179 -10.31 -1.82 5.85
CA ASN A 179 -10.35 -0.37 5.93
C ASN A 179 -10.25 0.33 4.55
N GLU A 180 -9.71 -0.34 3.53
CA GLU A 180 -9.45 0.22 2.19
C GLU A 180 -10.41 -0.27 1.09
N MET A 181 -11.66 -0.57 1.45
CA MET A 181 -12.67 -1.11 0.52
C MET A 181 -12.88 -0.25 -0.73
N THR A 182 -12.76 1.08 -0.61
CA THR A 182 -12.90 1.98 -1.77
C THR A 182 -11.75 1.77 -2.77
N ALA A 183 -10.52 1.62 -2.29
CA ALA A 183 -9.35 1.37 -3.13
C ALA A 183 -9.49 0.03 -3.88
N ILE A 184 -10.00 -1.00 -3.20
CA ILE A 184 -10.26 -2.33 -3.79
C ILE A 184 -11.31 -2.23 -4.89
N GLN A 185 -12.45 -1.59 -4.61
CA GLN A 185 -13.53 -1.44 -5.59
C GLN A 185 -13.08 -0.68 -6.83
N GLU A 186 -12.32 0.40 -6.64
CA GLU A 186 -11.76 1.17 -7.74
C GLU A 186 -10.76 0.36 -8.57
N SER A 187 -9.83 -0.35 -7.89
CA SER A 187 -8.83 -1.19 -8.56
C SER A 187 -9.49 -2.27 -9.41
N ARG A 188 -10.51 -2.96 -8.88
CA ARG A 188 -11.28 -3.96 -9.63
C ARG A 188 -12.03 -3.37 -10.81
N ARG A 189 -12.59 -2.16 -10.67
CA ARG A 189 -13.32 -1.49 -11.76
C ARG A 189 -12.40 -1.08 -12.90
N VAL A 190 -11.17 -0.67 -12.59
CA VAL A 190 -10.16 -0.27 -13.58
C VAL A 190 -9.39 -1.48 -14.14
N GLY A 191 -9.44 -2.62 -13.45
CA GLY A 191 -8.72 -3.84 -13.84
C GLY A 191 -7.27 -3.89 -13.36
N ILE A 192 -6.95 -3.17 -12.28
CA ILE A 192 -5.62 -3.18 -11.64
C ILE A 192 -5.57 -4.32 -10.62
N PRO A 193 -4.61 -5.27 -10.74
CA PRO A 193 -4.50 -6.38 -9.82
C PRO A 193 -4.09 -5.96 -8.41
N ILE A 194 -4.64 -6.66 -7.42
CA ILE A 194 -4.54 -6.33 -6.00
C ILE A 194 -3.71 -7.37 -5.27
N VAL A 195 -2.63 -6.92 -4.65
CA VAL A 195 -1.85 -7.66 -3.66
C VAL A 195 -2.18 -7.07 -2.30
N ALA A 196 -2.48 -7.90 -1.30
CA ALA A 196 -2.81 -7.36 0.02
C ALA A 196 -2.44 -8.24 1.19
N VAL A 197 -2.11 -7.62 2.32
CA VAL A 197 -2.00 -8.30 3.61
C VAL A 197 -3.39 -8.43 4.20
N CYS A 198 -3.87 -9.67 4.34
CA CYS A 198 -5.22 -9.98 4.78
C CYS A 198 -5.20 -10.59 6.18
N ASP A 199 -5.79 -9.88 7.15
CA ASP A 199 -6.16 -10.48 8.42
C ASP A 199 -7.48 -11.28 8.27
N THR A 200 -7.80 -12.05 9.29
CA THR A 200 -8.96 -12.93 9.47
C THR A 200 -10.32 -12.27 9.27
N ASN A 201 -10.45 -10.95 9.34
CA ASN A 201 -11.69 -10.20 9.09
C ASN A 201 -11.92 -9.85 7.60
N THR A 202 -10.92 -10.03 6.76
CA THR A 202 -10.94 -9.61 5.35
C THR A 202 -11.60 -10.67 4.45
N ASP A 203 -12.30 -10.26 3.38
CA ASP A 203 -12.74 -11.20 2.33
C ASP A 203 -11.57 -11.46 1.33
N PRO A 204 -10.98 -12.67 1.32
CA PRO A 204 -9.85 -12.98 0.46
C PRO A 204 -10.21 -13.07 -1.04
N ASP A 205 -11.49 -13.21 -1.41
CA ASP A 205 -11.90 -13.35 -2.81
C ASP A 205 -11.90 -12.00 -3.56
N LEU A 206 -11.80 -10.90 -2.81
CA LEU A 206 -11.68 -9.56 -3.39
C LEU A 206 -10.27 -9.25 -3.88
N ILE A 207 -9.29 -10.06 -3.47
CA ILE A 207 -7.84 -9.83 -3.64
C ILE A 207 -7.28 -10.90 -4.58
N ASP A 208 -6.49 -10.49 -5.58
CA ASP A 208 -5.90 -11.41 -6.56
C ASP A 208 -4.74 -12.21 -5.95
N TYR A 209 -3.92 -11.55 -5.12
CA TYR A 209 -2.81 -12.15 -4.41
C TYR A 209 -2.91 -11.86 -2.90
N PRO A 210 -3.76 -12.61 -2.16
CA PRO A 210 -3.93 -12.42 -0.73
C PRO A 210 -2.74 -12.99 0.04
N ILE A 211 -2.17 -12.21 0.95
CA ILE A 211 -1.10 -12.63 1.87
C ILE A 211 -1.71 -12.71 3.27
N PRO A 212 -2.03 -13.92 3.78
CA PRO A 212 -2.60 -14.06 5.12
C PRO A 212 -1.60 -13.61 6.19
N GLY A 213 -1.95 -12.61 6.99
CA GLY A 213 -1.06 -12.09 8.02
C GLY A 213 -1.68 -11.00 8.88
N ASN A 214 -1.01 -10.71 9.99
CA ASN A 214 -1.39 -9.67 10.93
C ASN A 214 -1.20 -8.26 10.33
N ASP A 215 -2.27 -7.47 10.30
CA ASP A 215 -2.26 -6.08 9.84
C ASP A 215 -2.31 -5.04 11.00
N ASP A 216 -2.33 -5.49 12.26
CA ASP A 216 -2.30 -4.64 13.45
C ASP A 216 -0.88 -4.47 14.01
N ALA A 217 0.00 -5.44 13.80
CA ALA A 217 1.36 -5.40 14.33
C ALA A 217 2.33 -4.64 13.41
N ILE A 218 2.92 -3.56 13.92
CA ILE A 218 3.94 -2.77 13.21
C ILE A 218 5.11 -3.65 12.74
N ARG A 219 5.52 -4.63 13.58
CA ARG A 219 6.61 -5.57 13.23
C ARG A 219 6.24 -6.50 12.09
N ALA A 220 4.97 -6.92 12.00
CA ALA A 220 4.47 -7.77 10.92
C ALA A 220 4.38 -6.98 9.61
N ILE A 221 3.87 -5.74 9.64
CA ILE A 221 3.75 -4.90 8.45
C ILE A 221 5.13 -4.48 7.90
N ARG A 222 6.12 -4.26 8.78
CA ARG A 222 7.48 -3.88 8.38
C ARG A 222 8.30 -5.05 7.82
N LEU A 223 7.92 -6.29 8.12
CA LEU A 223 8.61 -7.49 7.65
C LEU A 223 8.22 -7.81 6.21
#